data_AF-A0A151S8R5-F1
#
_entry.id   AF-A0A151S8R5-F1
#
_cell.length_a   1.000
_cell.length_b   1.000
_cell.length_c   1.000
_cell.angle_alpha   90.00
_cell.angle_beta   90.00
_cell.angle_gamma   90.00
#
_symmetry.space_group_name_H-M   'P 1'
#
loop_
_entity.id
_entity.type
_entity.pdbx_description
1 polymer ?
#
loop_
_entity_poly.entity_id
_entity_poly.type
_entity_poly.pdbx_seq_one_letter_code
_entity_poly.pdbx_strand_id
1 'polypeptide(L)'
;LPAPLHTLLQTLDHTHPTPRDCDRALQLFHPFQTLQNPIPDSNTFSAVRASLSALKTLLHRRAAASLSRLRLFRRALRGSAICLVAVAVAVIAATVAATVHAAVTLAAAAGAAAAPVCGSERRELARLRQLDAATKCAFVLSNDLATIDALVARLRATVEGNRVLVRLGLERENERYLVQEVIKQLWKSHQGLLRQIEELEEHIFLCFYNINKARLLVLQEICSDSDL
;
A
#
# COMPACT_ATOMS: atom_id res chain seq x y z
N LEU A 1 -21.21 -0.44 19.69
CA LEU A 1 -22.25 0.15 20.58
C LEU A 1 -21.66 0.34 21.98
N PRO A 2 -22.16 1.28 22.80
CA PRO A 2 -21.85 1.35 24.23
C PRO A 2 -22.14 0.03 24.94
N ALA A 3 -21.32 -0.28 25.95
CA ALA A 3 -21.39 -1.53 26.70
C ALA A 3 -22.80 -1.87 27.22
N PRO A 4 -23.62 -0.94 27.75
CA PRO A 4 -24.95 -1.28 28.25
C PRO A 4 -25.91 -1.80 27.17
N LEU A 5 -25.91 -1.17 25.99
CA LEU A 5 -26.74 -1.61 24.85
C LEU A 5 -26.24 -2.92 24.27
N HIS A 6 -24.92 -3.09 24.21
CA HIS A 6 -24.30 -4.35 23.80
C HIS A 6 -24.77 -5.51 24.70
N THR A 7 -24.70 -5.35 26.02
CA THR A 7 -25.14 -6.36 26.99
C THR A 7 -26.64 -6.65 26.88
N LEU A 8 -27.47 -5.63 26.64
CA LEU A 8 -28.89 -5.82 26.41
C LEU A 8 -29.12 -6.71 25.16
N LEU A 9 -28.52 -6.34 24.02
CA LEU A 9 -28.66 -7.08 22.76
C LEU A 9 -28.12 -8.52 22.82
N GLN A 10 -27.17 -8.82 23.70
CA GLN A 10 -26.68 -10.19 23.91
C GLN A 10 -27.60 -11.06 24.76
N THR A 11 -28.42 -10.46 25.63
CA THR A 11 -29.19 -11.18 26.65
C THR A 11 -30.68 -11.26 26.34
N LEU A 12 -31.20 -10.35 25.51
CA LEU A 12 -32.62 -10.30 25.17
C LEU A 12 -32.99 -11.29 24.05
N ASP A 13 -34.20 -11.85 24.09
CA ASP A 13 -34.75 -12.59 22.96
C ASP A 13 -35.22 -11.63 21.85
N HIS A 14 -34.37 -11.44 20.86
CA HIS A 14 -34.59 -10.52 19.75
C HIS A 14 -35.78 -10.93 18.85
N THR A 15 -36.19 -12.20 18.84
CA THR A 15 -37.31 -12.64 17.99
C THR A 15 -38.65 -12.15 18.52
N HIS A 16 -38.78 -12.13 19.85
CA HIS A 16 -40.00 -11.73 20.56
C HIS A 16 -39.68 -10.82 21.77
N PRO A 17 -39.25 -9.56 21.56
CA PRO A 17 -38.90 -8.67 22.65
C PRO A 17 -40.11 -8.40 23.55
N THR A 18 -39.96 -8.62 24.85
CA THR A 18 -41.05 -8.43 25.82
C THR A 18 -41.29 -6.94 26.09
N PRO A 19 -42.43 -6.55 26.70
CA PRO A 19 -42.63 -5.17 27.13
C PRO A 19 -41.53 -4.65 28.05
N ARG A 20 -41.01 -5.49 28.96
CA ARG A 20 -39.90 -5.13 29.84
C ARG A 20 -38.60 -4.87 29.07
N ASP A 21 -38.36 -5.62 28.00
CA ASP A 21 -37.20 -5.40 27.13
C ASP A 21 -37.31 -4.07 26.38
N CYS A 22 -38.52 -3.69 25.97
CA CYS A 22 -38.79 -2.39 25.34
C CYS A 22 -38.51 -1.23 26.29
N ASP A 23 -39.04 -1.30 27.52
CA ASP A 23 -38.80 -0.27 28.54
C ASP A 23 -37.31 -0.13 28.85
N ARG A 24 -36.60 -1.26 28.99
CA ARG A 24 -35.16 -1.28 29.22
C ARG A 24 -34.37 -0.74 28.03
N ALA A 25 -34.77 -1.05 26.79
CA ALA A 25 -34.14 -0.52 25.59
C ALA A 25 -34.29 1.00 25.50
N LEU A 26 -35.49 1.53 25.71
CA LEU A 26 -35.77 2.98 25.72
C LEU A 26 -34.93 3.72 26.76
N GLN A 27 -34.77 3.17 27.96
CA GLN A 27 -33.87 3.73 28.99
C GLN A 27 -32.42 3.83 28.51
N LEU A 28 -31.94 2.86 27.73
CA LEU A 28 -30.58 2.85 27.18
C LEU A 28 -30.43 3.67 25.89
N PHE A 29 -31.53 3.95 25.21
CA PHE A 29 -31.55 4.77 23.98
C PHE A 29 -31.25 6.24 24.26
N HIS A 30 -31.77 6.81 25.36
CA HIS A 30 -31.48 8.19 25.76
C HIS A 30 -29.98 8.51 25.89
N PRO A 31 -29.18 7.77 26.68
CA PRO A 31 -27.75 8.03 26.78
C PRO A 31 -27.00 7.68 25.49
N PHE A 32 -27.51 6.79 24.65
CA PHE A 32 -26.91 6.49 23.35
C PHE A 32 -27.05 7.64 22.35
N GLN A 33 -28.18 8.34 22.35
CA GLN A 33 -28.46 9.42 21.41
C GLN A 33 -27.44 10.56 21.53
N THR A 34 -26.99 10.87 22.75
CA THR A 34 -26.07 11.96 23.05
C THR A 34 -24.61 11.65 22.68
N LEU A 35 -24.24 10.37 22.59
CA LEU A 35 -22.90 9.95 22.24
C LEU A 35 -22.61 10.21 20.76
N GLN A 36 -21.51 10.88 20.46
CA GLN A 36 -21.02 10.97 19.09
C GLN A 36 -20.54 9.61 18.58
N ASN A 37 -20.50 9.47 17.25
CA ASN A 37 -20.01 8.24 16.64
C ASN A 37 -18.51 8.09 16.91
N PRO A 38 -18.09 7.02 17.61
CA PRO A 38 -16.70 6.82 17.99
C PRO A 38 -15.81 6.40 16.82
N ILE A 39 -16.41 5.99 15.69
CA ILE A 39 -15.65 5.58 14.52
C ILE A 39 -15.16 6.82 13.80
N PRO A 40 -13.85 6.98 13.57
CA PRO A 40 -13.31 8.22 13.05
C PRO A 40 -13.70 8.42 11.57
N ASP A 41 -13.64 9.67 11.11
CA ASP A 41 -13.99 10.02 9.73
C ASP A 41 -12.93 9.52 8.73
N SER A 42 -13.32 9.40 7.46
CA SER A 42 -12.45 8.94 6.36
C SER A 42 -11.25 9.87 6.08
N ASN A 43 -11.14 11.01 6.75
CA ASN A 43 -9.99 11.91 6.69
C ASN A 43 -8.83 11.45 7.60
N THR A 44 -9.05 10.47 8.48
CA THR A 44 -8.05 9.99 9.46
C THR A 44 -6.75 9.55 8.79
N PHE A 45 -6.85 8.86 7.65
CA PHE A 45 -5.68 8.36 6.92
C PHE A 45 -5.23 9.29 5.77
N SER A 46 -5.76 10.51 5.68
CA SER A 46 -5.44 11.46 4.60
C SER A 46 -3.94 11.78 4.50
N ALA A 47 -3.27 12.03 5.62
CA ALA A 47 -1.83 12.31 5.66
C ALA A 47 -1.00 11.10 5.21
N VAL A 48 -1.41 9.89 5.60
CA VAL A 48 -0.72 8.65 5.20
C VAL A 48 -0.89 8.42 3.70
N ARG A 49 -2.10 8.61 3.15
CA ARG A 49 -2.36 8.52 1.71
C ARG A 49 -1.57 9.55 0.91
N ALA A 50 -1.52 10.79 1.38
CA ALA A 50 -0.71 11.83 0.76
C ALA A 50 0.77 11.43 0.72
N SER A 51 1.31 10.96 1.86
CA SER A 51 2.69 10.47 1.96
C SER A 51 2.96 9.29 1.03
N LEU A 52 2.03 8.34 0.94
CA LEU A 52 2.17 7.17 0.07
C LEU A 52 2.07 7.54 -1.42
N SER A 53 1.21 8.49 -1.78
CA SER A 53 1.13 9.02 -3.14
C SER A 53 2.41 9.74 -3.55
N ALA A 54 3.00 10.53 -2.64
CA ALA A 54 4.30 11.17 -2.84
C ALA A 54 5.42 10.12 -2.98
N LEU A 55 5.38 9.05 -2.18
CA LEU A 55 6.33 7.94 -2.31
C LEU A 55 6.21 7.24 -3.66
N LYS A 56 4.99 6.92 -4.12
CA LYS A 56 4.76 6.28 -5.43
C LYS A 56 5.29 7.14 -6.58
N THR A 57 4.99 8.44 -6.56
CA THR A 57 5.48 9.36 -7.60
C THR A 57 7.01 9.47 -7.61
N LEU A 58 7.63 9.50 -6.42
CA LEU A 58 9.08 9.48 -6.27
C LEU A 58 9.70 8.19 -6.83
N LEU A 59 9.12 7.03 -6.52
CA LEU A 59 9.60 5.74 -6.99
C LEU A 59 9.52 5.63 -8.52
N HIS A 60 8.39 6.02 -9.12
CA HIS A 60 8.25 6.06 -10.57
C HIS A 60 9.27 6.99 -11.24
N ARG A 61 9.46 8.19 -10.68
CA ARG A 61 10.44 9.15 -11.20
C ARG A 61 11.87 8.59 -11.13
N ARG A 62 12.24 7.95 -10.01
CA ARG A 62 13.56 7.32 -9.84
C ARG A 62 13.74 6.13 -10.78
N ALA A 63 12.72 5.32 -10.98
CA ALA A 63 12.77 4.17 -11.90
C ALA A 63 12.95 4.64 -13.36
N ALA A 64 12.20 5.67 -13.78
CA ALA A 64 12.35 6.26 -15.11
C ALA A 64 13.76 6.85 -15.33
N ALA A 65 14.28 7.59 -14.35
CA ALA A 65 15.63 8.12 -14.40
C ALA A 65 16.68 7.00 -14.51
N SER A 66 16.52 5.94 -13.72
CA SER A 66 17.39 4.78 -13.71
C SER A 66 17.42 4.04 -15.05
N LEU A 67 16.24 3.78 -15.65
CA LEU A 67 16.12 3.21 -16.99
C LEU A 67 16.77 4.09 -18.05
N SER A 68 16.67 5.41 -17.93
CA SER A 68 17.29 6.34 -18.89
C SER A 68 18.82 6.25 -18.84
N ARG A 69 19.42 6.15 -17.66
CA ARG A 69 20.87 5.97 -17.46
C ARG A 69 21.35 4.66 -18.03
N LEU A 70 20.63 3.56 -17.76
CA LEU A 70 20.93 2.25 -18.34
C LEU A 70 20.92 2.27 -19.87
N ARG A 71 19.93 2.94 -20.48
CA ARG A 71 19.85 3.12 -21.94
C ARG A 71 21.05 3.90 -22.47
N LEU A 72 21.48 4.95 -21.77
CA LEU A 72 22.66 5.74 -22.14
C LEU A 72 23.94 4.89 -22.07
N PHE A 73 24.15 4.13 -21.00
CA PHE A 73 25.31 3.23 -20.87
C PHE A 73 25.36 2.21 -22.00
N ARG A 74 24.23 1.57 -22.33
CA ARG A 74 24.16 0.62 -23.45
C ARG A 74 24.43 1.25 -24.80
N ARG A 75 23.96 2.48 -25.03
CA ARG A 75 24.26 3.23 -26.26
C ARG A 75 25.75 3.58 -26.36
N ALA A 76 26.35 4.02 -25.25
CA ALA A 76 27.78 4.32 -25.19
C ALA A 76 28.65 3.07 -25.42
N LEU A 77 28.30 1.93 -24.82
CA LEU A 77 28.98 0.65 -25.05
C LEU A 77 28.92 0.23 -26.51
N ARG A 78 27.73 0.32 -27.14
CA ARG A 78 27.56 0.01 -28.57
C ARG A 78 28.37 0.95 -29.45
N GLY A 79 28.35 2.26 -29.17
CA GLY A 79 29.14 3.24 -29.91
C GLY A 79 30.65 2.99 -29.79
N SER A 80 31.13 2.68 -28.58
CA SER A 80 32.52 2.34 -28.33
C SER A 80 32.94 1.07 -29.08
N ALA A 81 32.12 0.03 -29.08
CA ALA A 81 32.39 -1.20 -29.84
C ALA A 81 32.51 -0.93 -31.35
N ILE A 82 31.63 -0.09 -31.90
CA ILE A 82 31.70 0.32 -33.33
C ILE A 82 33.01 1.08 -33.61
N CYS A 83 33.40 2.02 -32.75
CA CYS A 83 34.65 2.75 -32.90
C CYS A 83 35.88 1.83 -32.83
N LEU A 84 35.90 0.88 -31.89
CA LEU A 84 37.00 -0.10 -31.76
C LEU A 84 37.13 -0.97 -33.02
N VAL A 85 36.00 -1.43 -33.58
CA VAL A 85 36.00 -2.17 -34.85
C VAL A 85 36.53 -1.31 -36.00
N ALA A 86 36.08 -0.05 -36.11
CA ALA A 86 36.56 0.87 -37.14
C ALA A 86 38.07 1.15 -37.03
N VAL A 87 38.59 1.35 -35.81
CA VAL A 87 40.02 1.53 -35.56
C VAL A 87 40.80 0.26 -35.91
N ALA A 88 40.32 -0.93 -35.52
CA ALA A 88 40.97 -2.18 -35.85
C ALA A 88 41.06 -2.40 -37.38
N VAL A 89 39.98 -2.13 -38.11
CA VAL A 89 39.96 -2.20 -39.58
C VAL A 89 40.94 -1.19 -40.19
N ALA A 90 40.97 0.05 -39.69
CA ALA A 90 41.90 1.07 -40.18
C ALA A 90 43.37 0.70 -39.92
N VAL A 91 43.69 0.14 -38.75
CA VAL A 91 45.03 -0.35 -38.43
C VAL A 91 45.43 -1.50 -39.34
N ILE A 92 44.55 -2.47 -39.59
CA ILE A 92 44.82 -3.58 -40.53
C ILE A 92 45.06 -3.04 -41.94
N ALA A 93 44.27 -2.09 -42.42
CA ALA A 93 44.47 -1.48 -43.73
C ALA A 93 45.81 -0.73 -43.81
N ALA A 94 46.16 0.02 -42.77
CA ALA A 94 47.42 0.77 -42.68
C ALA A 94 48.63 -0.16 -42.57
N THR A 95 48.55 -1.27 -41.81
CA THR A 95 49.64 -2.25 -41.75
C THR A 95 49.83 -2.97 -43.07
N VAL A 96 48.76 -3.33 -43.79
CA VAL A 96 48.87 -3.88 -45.15
C VAL A 96 49.55 -2.88 -46.09
N ALA A 97 49.15 -1.59 -46.06
CA ALA A 97 49.80 -0.53 -46.83
C ALA A 97 51.27 -0.30 -46.40
N ALA A 98 51.60 -0.40 -45.12
CA ALA A 98 52.94 -0.21 -44.59
C ALA A 98 53.84 -1.45 -44.74
N THR A 99 53.29 -2.67 -44.85
CA THR A 99 54.08 -3.85 -45.25
C THR A 99 54.61 -3.73 -46.69
N VAL A 100 54.05 -2.79 -47.48
CA VAL A 100 54.64 -2.35 -48.74
C VAL A 100 55.80 -1.34 -48.51
N HIS A 101 55.89 -0.65 -47.36
CA HIS A 101 56.90 0.39 -47.04
C HIS A 101 57.45 0.44 -45.59
N ALA A 102 57.82 -0.70 -44.99
CA ALA A 102 58.49 -0.84 -43.68
C ALA A 102 57.63 -0.60 -42.41
N ALA A 103 57.86 -1.43 -41.40
CA ALA A 103 56.96 -1.68 -40.27
C ALA A 103 57.31 -0.90 -39.00
N VAL A 104 56.29 -0.41 -38.28
CA VAL A 104 56.35 -0.05 -36.85
C VAL A 104 55.09 -0.52 -36.13
N THR A 105 55.29 -1.06 -34.91
CA THR A 105 54.31 -1.65 -34.02
C THR A 105 53.57 -0.61 -33.16
N LEU A 106 52.30 -0.86 -32.82
CA LEU A 106 51.71 -0.39 -31.57
C LEU A 106 50.50 -1.26 -31.18
N ALA A 107 50.65 -2.06 -30.13
CA ALA A 107 49.58 -2.89 -29.58
C ALA A 107 49.55 -2.74 -28.04
N ALA A 108 48.96 -1.66 -27.54
CA ALA A 108 48.66 -1.52 -26.11
C ALA A 108 47.71 -0.33 -25.84
N ALA A 109 46.43 -0.41 -26.23
CA ALA A 109 45.45 0.59 -25.77
C ALA A 109 43.98 0.12 -25.64
N ALA A 110 43.65 -1.14 -25.97
CA ALA A 110 42.25 -1.56 -26.05
C ALA A 110 41.63 -2.04 -24.70
N GLY A 111 42.44 -2.29 -23.66
CA GLY A 111 41.97 -3.02 -22.47
C GLY A 111 41.31 -2.19 -21.35
N ALA A 112 41.58 -0.88 -21.26
CA ALA A 112 41.29 -0.14 -20.01
C ALA A 112 39.91 0.56 -19.96
N ALA A 113 39.23 0.78 -21.09
CA ALA A 113 38.02 1.61 -21.12
C ALA A 113 36.70 0.87 -20.80
N ALA A 114 36.67 -0.47 -20.86
CA ALA A 114 35.42 -1.24 -20.71
C ALA A 114 35.05 -1.58 -19.25
N ALA A 115 36.05 -1.67 -18.36
CA ALA A 115 35.85 -2.07 -16.96
C ALA A 115 34.94 -1.12 -16.13
N PRO A 116 35.10 0.23 -16.17
CA PRO A 116 34.26 1.12 -15.34
C PRO A 116 32.78 1.16 -15.78
N VAL A 117 32.49 0.90 -17.06
CA VAL A 117 31.12 0.95 -17.60
C VAL A 117 30.29 -0.27 -17.16
N CYS A 118 30.90 -1.46 -17.09
CA CYS A 118 30.21 -2.69 -16.68
C CYS A 118 29.76 -2.64 -15.20
N GLY A 119 30.56 -2.04 -14.31
CA GLY A 119 30.18 -1.84 -12.90
C GLY A 119 29.00 -0.87 -12.74
N SER A 120 28.95 0.20 -13.54
CA SER A 120 27.86 1.18 -13.50
C SER A 120 26.51 0.61 -13.97
N GLU A 121 26.52 -0.23 -15.01
CA GLU A 121 25.31 -0.92 -15.48
C GLU A 121 24.77 -1.91 -14.44
N ARG A 122 25.65 -2.70 -13.80
CA ARG A 122 25.25 -3.65 -12.74
C ARG A 122 24.58 -2.94 -11.56
N ARG A 123 25.17 -1.84 -11.08
CA ARG A 123 24.62 -1.02 -9.98
C ARG A 123 23.27 -0.40 -10.35
N GLU A 124 23.13 0.10 -11.58
CA GLU A 124 21.86 0.67 -12.03
C GLU A 124 20.78 -0.42 -12.18
N LEU A 125 21.14 -1.63 -12.60
CA LEU A 125 20.23 -2.79 -12.62
C LEU A 125 19.81 -3.24 -11.22
N ALA A 126 20.72 -3.25 -10.24
CA ALA A 126 20.39 -3.52 -8.84
C ALA A 126 19.37 -2.48 -8.33
N ARG A 127 19.67 -1.19 -8.53
CA ARG A 127 18.76 -0.09 -8.19
C ARG A 127 17.38 -0.22 -8.83
N LEU A 128 17.27 -0.66 -10.08
CA LEU A 128 15.97 -0.92 -10.71
C LEU A 128 15.18 -2.01 -10.01
N ARG A 129 15.84 -3.10 -9.57
CA ARG A 129 15.19 -4.17 -8.80
C ARG A 129 14.68 -3.65 -7.46
N GLN A 130 15.48 -2.83 -6.77
CA GLN A 130 15.08 -2.18 -5.51
C GLN A 130 13.87 -1.26 -5.70
N LEU A 131 13.87 -0.45 -6.76
CA LEU A 131 12.78 0.45 -7.10
C LEU A 131 11.50 -0.31 -7.48
N ASP A 132 11.62 -1.43 -8.19
CA ASP A 132 10.49 -2.31 -8.52
C ASP A 132 9.89 -2.96 -7.25
N ALA A 133 10.74 -3.50 -6.37
CA ALA A 133 10.31 -4.06 -5.09
C ALA A 133 9.62 -3.00 -4.21
N ALA A 134 10.19 -1.80 -4.11
CA ALA A 134 9.59 -0.69 -3.37
C ALA A 134 8.26 -0.23 -3.99
N THR A 135 8.15 -0.23 -5.33
CA THR A 135 6.91 0.12 -6.03
C THR A 135 5.81 -0.89 -5.74
N LYS A 136 6.13 -2.19 -5.76
CA LYS A 136 5.21 -3.27 -5.37
C LYS A 136 4.74 -3.11 -3.92
N CYS A 137 5.67 -2.83 -2.99
CA CYS A 137 5.32 -2.59 -1.58
C CYS A 137 4.40 -1.37 -1.42
N ALA A 138 4.70 -0.26 -2.10
CA ALA A 138 3.87 0.93 -2.06
C ALA A 138 2.48 0.71 -2.70
N PHE A 139 2.38 -0.16 -3.70
CA PHE A 139 1.11 -0.60 -4.27
C PHE A 139 0.29 -1.40 -3.27
N VAL A 140 0.87 -2.44 -2.67
CA VAL A 140 0.21 -3.28 -1.64
C VAL A 140 -0.29 -2.43 -0.48
N LEU A 141 0.59 -1.59 0.11
CA LEU A 141 0.21 -0.73 1.22
C LEU A 141 -0.92 0.25 0.85
N SER A 142 -0.97 0.71 -0.39
CA SER A 142 -2.03 1.60 -0.85
C SER A 142 -3.36 0.90 -1.00
N ASN A 143 -3.34 -0.37 -1.39
CA ASN A 143 -4.53 -1.20 -1.47
C ASN A 143 -5.02 -1.55 -0.06
N ASP A 144 -4.11 -1.93 0.84
CA ASP A 144 -4.42 -2.21 2.25
C ASP A 144 -5.10 -1.00 2.92
N LEU A 145 -4.55 0.21 2.74
CA LEU A 145 -5.14 1.45 3.26
C LEU A 145 -6.52 1.76 2.63
N ALA A 146 -6.69 1.52 1.32
CA ALA A 146 -7.99 1.74 0.67
C ALA A 146 -9.06 0.77 1.20
N THR A 147 -8.68 -0.48 1.48
CA THR A 147 -9.55 -1.47 2.11
C THR A 147 -9.90 -1.03 3.54
N ILE A 148 -8.92 -0.67 4.36
CA ILE A 148 -9.15 -0.16 5.73
C ILE A 148 -10.08 1.06 5.70
N ASP A 149 -9.88 2.02 4.80
CA ASP A 149 -10.76 3.19 4.63
C ASP A 149 -12.22 2.76 4.35
N ALA A 150 -12.42 1.79 3.45
CA ALA A 150 -13.74 1.29 3.11
C ALA A 150 -14.41 0.56 4.31
N LEU A 151 -13.63 -0.23 5.06
CA LEU A 151 -14.11 -0.93 6.26
C LEU A 151 -14.52 0.06 7.35
N VAL A 152 -13.70 1.09 7.61
CA VAL A 152 -13.98 2.16 8.57
C VAL A 152 -15.22 2.96 8.16
N ALA A 153 -15.35 3.33 6.88
CA ALA A 153 -16.50 4.05 6.36
C ALA A 153 -17.81 3.25 6.54
N ARG A 154 -17.76 1.95 6.25
CA ARG A 154 -18.90 1.05 6.44
C ARG A 154 -19.29 0.86 7.91
N LEU A 155 -18.29 0.75 8.79
CA LEU A 155 -18.49 0.66 10.24
C LEU A 155 -19.14 1.94 10.76
N ARG A 156 -18.64 3.11 10.33
CA ARG A 156 -19.21 4.42 10.67
C ARG A 156 -20.66 4.54 10.21
N ALA A 157 -20.96 4.17 8.97
CA ALA A 157 -22.31 4.19 8.42
C ALA A 157 -23.27 3.26 9.19
N THR A 158 -22.79 2.09 9.62
CA THR A 158 -23.58 1.14 10.43
C THR A 158 -23.89 1.73 11.82
N VAL A 159 -22.92 2.39 12.46
CA VAL A 159 -23.16 3.10 13.72
C VAL A 159 -24.12 4.26 13.55
N GLU A 160 -23.99 5.08 12.50
CA GLU A 160 -24.97 6.15 12.22
C GLU A 160 -26.37 5.61 11.96
N GLY A 161 -26.50 4.52 11.21
CA GLY A 161 -27.78 3.84 10.98
C GLY A 161 -28.44 3.41 12.29
N ASN A 162 -27.66 2.83 13.22
CA ASN A 162 -28.16 2.47 14.55
C ASN A 162 -28.60 3.69 15.37
N ARG A 163 -27.95 4.85 15.20
CA ARG A 163 -28.38 6.11 15.84
C ARG A 163 -29.71 6.60 15.30
N VAL A 164 -29.96 6.46 14.00
CA VAL A 164 -31.27 6.76 13.41
C VAL A 164 -32.35 5.82 13.97
N LEU A 165 -32.06 4.51 14.06
CA LEU A 165 -32.98 3.54 14.67
C LEU A 165 -33.31 3.86 16.13
N VAL A 166 -32.29 4.17 16.93
CA VAL A 166 -32.47 4.57 18.34
C VAL A 166 -33.31 5.82 18.46
N ARG A 167 -33.06 6.84 17.62
CA ARG A 167 -33.87 8.07 17.61
C ARG A 167 -35.33 7.78 17.25
N LEU A 168 -35.56 6.96 16.23
CA LEU A 168 -36.90 6.54 15.84
C LEU A 168 -37.64 5.83 16.99
N GLY A 169 -36.95 4.95 17.72
CA GLY A 169 -37.50 4.29 18.90
C GLY A 169 -37.90 5.25 20.02
N LEU A 170 -37.11 6.31 20.26
CA LEU A 170 -37.41 7.35 21.25
C LEU A 170 -38.58 8.26 20.82
N GLU A 171 -38.60 8.70 19.55
CA GLU A 171 -39.67 9.57 19.02
C GLU A 171 -41.05 8.89 19.03
N ARG A 172 -41.07 7.56 19.05
CA ARG A 172 -42.26 6.72 18.95
C ARG A 172 -42.35 5.72 20.09
N GLU A 173 -41.91 6.12 21.28
CA GLU A 173 -41.84 5.26 22.47
C GLU A 173 -43.19 4.61 22.86
N ASN A 174 -44.31 5.26 22.54
CA ASN A 174 -45.66 4.75 22.79
C ASN A 174 -46.09 3.64 21.79
N GLU A 175 -45.42 3.55 20.64
CA GLU A 175 -45.70 2.57 19.60
C GLU A 175 -44.88 1.29 19.84
N ARG A 176 -45.35 0.44 20.76
CA ARG A 176 -44.61 -0.77 21.21
C ARG A 176 -44.10 -1.65 20.08
N TYR A 177 -44.90 -1.87 19.04
CA TYR A 177 -44.51 -2.68 17.88
C TYR A 177 -43.29 -2.09 17.16
N LEU A 178 -43.22 -0.76 17.05
CA LEU A 178 -42.09 -0.08 16.45
C LEU A 178 -40.83 -0.23 17.31
N VAL A 179 -40.95 -0.08 18.63
CA VAL A 179 -39.82 -0.28 19.56
C VAL A 179 -39.28 -1.72 19.46
N GLN A 180 -40.17 -2.72 19.38
CA GLN A 180 -39.78 -4.11 19.15
C GLN A 180 -39.03 -4.29 17.82
N GLU A 181 -39.48 -3.63 16.75
CA GLU A 181 -38.81 -3.70 15.45
C GLU A 181 -37.46 -2.98 15.46
N VAL A 182 -37.35 -1.84 16.14
CA VAL A 182 -36.07 -1.15 16.36
C VAL A 182 -35.08 -2.07 17.09
N ILE A 183 -35.52 -2.77 18.14
CA ILE A 183 -34.67 -3.74 18.86
C ILE A 183 -34.20 -4.86 17.93
N LYS A 184 -35.09 -5.41 17.10
CA LYS A 184 -34.75 -6.44 16.10
C LYS A 184 -33.69 -5.96 15.11
N GLN A 185 -33.86 -4.76 14.57
CA GLN A 185 -32.93 -4.18 13.60
C GLN A 185 -31.59 -3.84 14.26
N LEU A 186 -31.59 -3.30 15.48
CA LEU A 186 -30.37 -3.04 16.25
C LEU A 186 -29.61 -4.33 16.55
N TRP A 187 -30.32 -5.41 16.90
CA TRP A 187 -29.71 -6.72 17.11
C TRP A 187 -29.04 -7.24 15.83
N LYS A 188 -29.76 -7.21 14.70
CA LYS A 188 -29.23 -7.64 13.40
C LYS A 188 -28.02 -6.80 12.98
N SER A 189 -28.10 -5.48 13.16
CA SER A 189 -26.98 -4.59 12.88
C SER A 189 -25.80 -4.84 13.81
N HIS A 190 -26.03 -5.15 15.08
CA HIS A 190 -24.98 -5.43 16.06
C HIS A 190 -24.16 -6.67 15.69
N GLN A 191 -24.81 -7.75 15.24
CA GLN A 191 -24.11 -8.92 14.71
C GLN A 191 -23.26 -8.58 13.48
N GLY A 192 -23.83 -7.77 12.56
CA GLY A 192 -23.09 -7.25 11.41
C GLY A 192 -21.89 -6.40 11.82
N LEU A 193 -22.04 -5.55 12.83
CA LEU A 193 -21.02 -4.66 13.34
C LEU A 193 -19.83 -5.44 13.92
N LEU A 194 -20.08 -6.49 14.71
CA LEU A 194 -19.02 -7.33 15.27
C LEU A 194 -18.18 -7.98 14.16
N ARG A 195 -18.82 -8.52 13.13
CA ARG A 195 -18.12 -9.05 11.96
C ARG A 195 -17.32 -7.99 11.20
N GLN A 196 -17.87 -6.79 11.04
CA GLN A 196 -17.13 -5.69 10.40
C GLN A 196 -15.90 -5.26 11.20
N ILE A 197 -15.95 -5.35 12.55
CA ILE A 197 -14.81 -5.07 13.42
C ILE A 197 -13.73 -6.13 13.25
N GLU A 198 -14.10 -7.41 13.22
CA GLU A 198 -13.19 -8.53 12.99
C GLU A 198 -12.50 -8.41 11.61
N GLU A 199 -13.27 -8.12 10.55
CA GLU A 199 -12.72 -7.87 9.21
C GLU A 199 -11.73 -6.68 9.21
N LEU A 200 -12.02 -5.61 9.96
CA LEU A 200 -11.14 -4.45 10.08
C LEU A 200 -9.85 -4.80 10.83
N GLU A 201 -9.96 -5.54 11.93
CA GLU A 201 -8.82 -6.01 12.71
C GLU A 201 -7.88 -6.87 11.86
N GLU A 202 -8.41 -7.84 11.12
CA GLU A 202 -7.64 -8.70 10.21
C GLU A 202 -6.85 -7.88 9.17
N HIS A 203 -7.50 -6.91 8.53
CA HIS A 203 -6.85 -6.08 7.50
C HIS A 203 -5.81 -5.12 8.09
N ILE A 204 -6.03 -4.63 9.32
CA ILE A 204 -5.01 -3.85 10.03
C ILE A 204 -3.78 -4.72 10.29
N PHE A 205 -3.95 -5.94 10.80
CA PHE A 205 -2.83 -6.86 11.03
C PHE A 205 -2.10 -7.22 9.74
N LEU A 206 -2.84 -7.50 8.66
CA LEU A 206 -2.24 -7.78 7.35
C LEU A 206 -1.43 -6.58 6.82
N CYS A 207 -1.96 -5.37 6.96
CA CYS A 207 -1.26 -4.14 6.60
C CYS A 207 0.05 -3.99 7.39
N PHE A 208 0.04 -4.21 8.71
CA PHE A 208 1.25 -4.17 9.53
C PHE A 208 2.26 -5.25 9.15
N TYR A 209 1.79 -6.47 8.87
CA TYR A 209 2.63 -7.56 8.38
C TYR A 209 3.34 -7.17 7.07
N ASN A 210 2.60 -6.61 6.11
CA ASN A 210 3.16 -6.15 4.83
C ASN A 210 4.18 -5.03 5.02
N ILE A 211 3.95 -4.08 5.93
CA ILE A 211 4.91 -3.02 6.27
C ILE A 211 6.19 -3.62 6.86
N ASN A 212 6.07 -4.53 7.82
CA ASN A 212 7.23 -5.15 8.47
C ASN A 212 8.03 -6.02 7.50
N LYS A 213 7.34 -6.78 6.65
CA LYS A 213 7.96 -7.55 5.56
C LYS A 213 8.69 -6.64 4.58
N ALA A 214 8.08 -5.53 4.18
CA ALA A 214 8.72 -4.56 3.30
C ALA A 214 9.99 -3.96 3.94
N ARG A 215 9.95 -3.61 5.22
CA ARG A 215 11.13 -3.14 5.97
C ARG A 215 12.25 -4.17 6.01
N LEU A 216 11.92 -5.44 6.28
CA LEU A 216 12.90 -6.53 6.29
C LEU A 216 13.57 -6.71 4.92
N LEU A 217 12.78 -6.71 3.84
CA LEU A 217 13.29 -6.83 2.48
C LEU A 217 14.22 -5.66 2.12
N VAL A 218 13.86 -4.43 2.51
CA VAL A 218 14.72 -3.25 2.32
C VAL A 218 16.03 -3.37 3.09
N LEU A 219 16.00 -3.85 4.34
CA LEU A 219 17.22 -4.06 5.13
C LEU A 219 18.12 -5.14 4.52
N GLN A 220 17.55 -6.28 4.10
CA GLN A 220 18.31 -7.36 3.45
C GLN A 220 19.01 -6.87 2.19
N GLU A 221 18.30 -6.07 1.39
CA GLU A 221 18.84 -5.50 0.16
C GLU A 221 19.97 -4.51 0.43
N ILE A 222 19.84 -3.62 1.43
CA ILE A 222 20.92 -2.70 1.85
C ILE A 222 22.16 -3.47 2.30
N CYS A 223 21.99 -4.52 3.11
CA CYS A 223 23.11 -5.36 3.55
C CYS A 223 23.75 -6.12 2.39
N SER A 224 22.96 -6.61 1.42
CA SER A 224 23.48 -7.36 0.26
C SER A 224 24.23 -6.48 -0.74
N ASP A 225 23.82 -5.21 -0.90
CA ASP A 225 24.52 -4.22 -1.75
C ASP A 225 25.81 -3.70 -1.09
N SER A 226 26.00 -3.94 0.22
CA SER A 226 27.21 -3.57 0.97
C SER A 226 28.40 -4.52 0.74
N ASP A 227 28.13 -5.71 0.18
CA ASP A 227 29.10 -6.77 -0.09
C ASP A 227 29.57 -6.82 -1.57
N LEU A 228 29.23 -5.81 -2.39
CA LEU A 228 29.55 -5.67 -3.84
C LEU A 228 30.40 -4.44 -4.17
#